data_AF-A0A4U9CU18-F1
#
_entry.id   AF-A0A4U9CU18-F1
#
_cell.length_a   1.000
_cell.length_b   1.000
_cell.length_c   1.000
_cell.angle_alpha   90.00
_cell.angle_beta   90.00
_cell.angle_gamma   90.00
#
_symmetry.space_group_name_H-M   'P 1'
#
loop_
_entity.id
_entity.type
_entity.pdbx_description
1 polymer ?
#
loop_
_entity_poly.entity_id
_entity_poly.type
_entity_poly.pdbx_seq_one_letter_code
_entity_poly.pdbx_strand_id
1 'polypeptide(L)'
;MATYSSTNIASTYFQVKAGGDAAALKGIAKALLQMDDDLDNVLDSAFIAEHTQNFPAFADDLRLTRWHDIERESGLTRDDLQRVAAAYAKSNATIVTYGMGITQHNKGTSNVRLIAGPAADARQYWQTGRRDLSAARALQRAGQPHRWDHRKAERQLPRQPAA
;
A
#
# COMPACT_ATOMS: atom_id res chain seq x y z
N MET A 1 22.30 -24.77 6.10
CA MET A 1 22.99 -23.47 6.21
C MET A 1 24.43 -23.70 5.75
N ALA A 2 24.86 -23.14 4.62
CA ALA A 2 26.13 -23.53 3.98
C ALA A 2 27.27 -22.52 4.17
N THR A 3 26.99 -21.25 4.52
CA THR A 3 28.00 -20.19 4.60
C THR A 3 28.01 -19.40 5.92
N TYR A 4 27.11 -19.70 6.86
CA TYR A 4 26.95 -18.96 8.14
C TYR A 4 26.92 -17.42 8.02
N SER A 5 26.55 -16.90 6.85
CA SER A 5 26.43 -15.47 6.56
C SER A 5 24.96 -15.07 6.39
N SER A 6 24.64 -13.82 6.71
CA SER A 6 23.31 -13.25 6.54
C SER A 6 23.37 -11.99 5.67
N THR A 7 22.37 -11.81 4.80
CA THR A 7 22.15 -10.56 4.09
C THR A 7 21.12 -9.73 4.85
N ASN A 8 21.42 -8.46 5.10
CA ASN A 8 20.40 -7.56 5.65
C ASN A 8 19.37 -7.24 4.57
N ILE A 9 18.13 -7.69 4.78
CA ILE A 9 17.02 -7.56 3.82
C ILE A 9 16.10 -6.37 4.13
N ALA A 10 16.23 -5.76 5.31
CA ALA A 10 15.35 -4.68 5.76
C ALA A 10 16.17 -3.50 6.29
N SER A 11 15.98 -2.33 5.70
CA SER A 11 16.62 -1.10 6.18
C SER A 11 16.01 -0.60 7.49
N THR A 12 14.72 -0.86 7.70
CA THR A 12 13.97 -0.46 8.90
C THR A 12 12.97 -1.54 9.28
N TYR A 13 12.65 -1.62 10.57
CA TYR A 13 11.68 -2.57 11.11
C TYR A 13 10.88 -1.89 12.22
N PHE A 14 9.56 -1.84 12.07
CA PHE A 14 8.65 -1.19 13.00
C PHE A 14 7.66 -2.21 13.55
N GLN A 15 7.58 -2.30 14.87
CA GLN A 15 6.67 -3.22 15.55
C GLN A 15 5.37 -2.53 15.91
N VAL A 16 4.38 -2.67 15.03
CA VAL A 16 3.02 -2.20 15.28
C VAL A 16 2.38 -3.06 16.39
N LYS A 17 1.65 -2.42 17.30
CA LYS A 17 0.82 -3.10 18.30
C LYS A 17 -0.22 -3.99 17.59
N ALA A 18 -0.53 -5.15 18.16
CA ALA A 18 -1.57 -6.02 17.60
C ALA A 18 -2.91 -5.26 17.45
N GLY A 19 -3.44 -5.21 16.22
CA GLY A 19 -4.65 -4.46 15.86
C GLY A 19 -4.43 -2.95 15.62
N GLY A 20 -3.20 -2.45 15.77
CA GLY A 20 -2.82 -1.06 15.59
C GLY A 20 -2.53 -0.65 14.14
N ASP A 21 -2.69 -1.56 13.17
CA ASP A 21 -2.33 -1.33 11.76
C ASP A 21 -3.09 -0.15 11.14
N ALA A 22 -4.38 -0.04 11.45
CA ALA A 22 -5.21 1.06 10.94
C ALA A 22 -4.68 2.43 11.44
N ALA A 23 -4.26 2.50 12.71
CA ALA A 23 -3.68 3.70 13.28
C ALA A 23 -2.31 4.00 12.67
N ALA A 24 -1.46 2.99 12.47
CA ALA A 24 -0.17 3.15 11.82
C ALA A 24 -0.32 3.67 10.38
N LEU A 25 -1.21 3.06 9.59
CA LEU A 25 -1.50 3.49 8.21
C LEU A 25 -2.06 4.92 8.16
N LYS A 26 -2.99 5.27 9.06
CA LYS A 26 -3.48 6.66 9.19
C LYS A 26 -2.35 7.62 9.58
N GLY A 27 -1.44 7.21 10.46
CA GLY A 27 -0.27 8.00 10.86
C GLY A 27 0.66 8.30 9.70
N ILE A 28 0.97 7.30 8.87
CA ILE A 28 1.79 7.47 7.66
C ILE A 28 1.08 8.42 6.68
N ALA A 29 -0.21 8.21 6.43
CA ALA A 29 -0.99 9.07 5.53
C ALA A 29 -1.07 10.51 6.04
N LYS A 30 -1.26 10.71 7.35
CA LYS A 30 -1.25 12.04 7.99
C LYS A 30 0.11 12.72 7.83
N ALA A 31 1.22 11.99 8.02
CA ALA A 31 2.55 12.53 7.81
C ALA A 31 2.79 12.94 6.34
N LEU A 32 2.35 12.13 5.37
CA LEU A 32 2.43 12.49 3.95
C LEU A 32 1.64 13.75 3.62
N LEU A 33 0.42 13.88 4.16
CA LEU A 33 -0.42 15.07 3.98
C LEU A 33 0.24 16.32 4.58
N GLN A 34 0.85 16.20 5.77
CA GLN A 34 1.59 17.30 6.38
C GLN A 34 2.82 17.71 5.56
N MET A 35 3.55 16.74 4.99
CA MET A 35 4.68 17.05 4.11
C MET A 35 4.23 17.73 2.81
N ASP A 36 3.06 17.35 2.29
CA ASP A 36 2.47 17.99 1.11
C ASP A 36 2.00 19.41 1.41
N ASP A 37 1.36 19.65 2.56
CA ASP A 37 0.96 20.99 3.02
C ASP A 37 2.19 21.94 3.12
N ASP A 38 3.40 21.42 3.39
CA ASP A 38 4.65 22.20 3.50
C ASP A 38 5.40 22.39 2.16
N LEU A 39 5.35 21.41 1.25
CA LEU A 39 6.20 21.36 0.04
C LEU A 39 5.43 21.42 -1.30
N ASP A 40 4.10 21.23 -1.27
CA ASP A 40 3.16 21.25 -2.41
C ASP A 40 3.60 20.36 -3.60
N ASN A 41 4.24 19.23 -3.32
CA ASN A 41 4.78 18.33 -4.35
C ASN A 41 4.94 16.86 -3.95
N VAL A 42 4.38 16.45 -2.81
CA VAL A 42 4.56 15.11 -2.26
C VAL A 42 3.47 14.18 -2.77
N LEU A 43 2.24 14.67 -2.83
CA LEU A 43 1.10 13.93 -3.35
C LEU A 43 0.88 14.24 -4.83
N ASP A 44 0.46 13.22 -5.58
CA ASP A 44 0.06 13.40 -6.98
C ASP A 44 -1.38 13.91 -7.06
N SER A 45 -1.55 15.22 -6.92
CA SER A 45 -2.86 15.88 -6.90
C SER A 45 -3.69 15.61 -8.16
N ALA A 46 -3.05 15.47 -9.33
CA ALA A 46 -3.74 15.16 -10.58
C ALA A 46 -4.28 13.72 -10.55
N PHE A 47 -3.46 12.74 -10.15
CA PHE A 47 -3.88 11.35 -10.00
C PHE A 47 -5.00 11.21 -8.96
N ILE A 48 -4.87 11.90 -7.82
CA ILE A 48 -5.88 11.88 -6.76
C ILE A 48 -7.20 12.44 -7.29
N ALA A 49 -7.18 13.59 -7.96
CA ALA A 49 -8.39 14.20 -8.50
C ALA A 49 -9.07 13.32 -9.58
N GLU A 50 -8.31 12.62 -10.41
CA GLU A 50 -8.84 11.81 -11.51
C GLU A 50 -9.32 10.41 -11.07
N HIS A 51 -8.63 9.80 -10.09
CA HIS A 51 -8.78 8.37 -9.78
C HIS A 51 -9.28 8.09 -8.37
N THR A 52 -9.56 9.12 -7.57
CA THR A 52 -10.09 8.94 -6.21
C THR A 52 -11.40 9.67 -6.00
N GLN A 53 -12.17 9.22 -5.02
CA GLN A 53 -13.40 9.86 -4.58
C GLN A 53 -13.28 10.16 -3.09
N ASN A 54 -13.92 11.24 -2.64
CA ASN A 54 -13.96 11.65 -1.23
C ASN A 54 -12.59 11.86 -0.56
N PHE A 55 -11.53 12.13 -1.33
CA PHE A 55 -10.22 12.46 -0.78
C PHE A 55 -10.25 13.65 0.21
N PRO A 56 -10.98 14.77 -0.05
CA PRO A 56 -11.02 15.88 0.90
C PRO A 56 -11.54 15.47 2.29
N ALA A 57 -12.61 14.68 2.35
CA ALA A 57 -13.16 14.19 3.62
C ALA A 57 -12.16 13.28 4.36
N PHE A 58 -11.40 12.46 3.62
CA PHE A 58 -10.34 11.65 4.20
C PHE A 58 -9.17 12.50 4.72
N ALA A 59 -8.74 13.51 3.95
CA ALA A 59 -7.70 14.43 4.37
C ALA A 59 -8.10 15.19 5.64
N ASP A 60 -9.36 15.61 5.75
CA ASP A 60 -9.89 16.28 6.94
C ASP A 60 -9.94 15.33 8.16
N ASP A 61 -10.38 14.07 7.98
CA ASP A 61 -10.32 13.05 9.05
C ASP A 61 -8.87 12.86 9.55
N LEU A 62 -7.90 12.79 8.63
CA LEU A 62 -6.48 12.69 8.98
C LEU A 62 -5.99 13.93 9.73
N ARG A 63 -6.37 15.14 9.30
CA ARG A 63 -5.99 16.40 9.97
C ARG A 63 -6.57 16.48 11.39
N LEU A 64 -7.84 16.09 11.56
CA LEU A 64 -8.54 16.06 12.85
C LEU A 64 -8.04 14.97 13.80
N THR A 65 -7.55 13.84 13.27
CA THR A 65 -7.01 12.75 14.10
C THR A 65 -5.75 13.21 14.84
N ARG A 66 -5.76 13.15 16.17
CA ARG A 66 -4.64 13.60 17.00
C ARG A 66 -3.47 12.62 16.95
N TRP A 67 -2.24 13.14 16.91
CA TRP A 67 -1.02 12.33 16.96
C TRP A 67 -0.96 11.41 18.17
N HIS A 68 -1.33 11.91 19.35
CA HIS A 68 -1.37 11.10 20.57
C HIS A 68 -2.26 9.85 20.45
N ASP A 69 -3.41 9.95 19.79
CA ASP A 69 -4.29 8.79 19.59
C ASP A 69 -3.66 7.80 18.60
N ILE A 70 -3.01 8.29 17.54
CA ILE A 70 -2.29 7.47 16.57
C ILE A 70 -1.15 6.69 17.25
N GLU A 71 -0.33 7.36 18.05
CA GLU A 71 0.79 6.74 18.75
C GLU A 71 0.31 5.68 19.75
N ARG A 72 -0.73 5.99 20.53
CA ARG A 72 -1.32 5.06 21.51
C ARG A 72 -1.88 3.80 20.85
N GLU A 73 -2.63 3.95 19.76
CA GLU A 73 -3.29 2.82 19.10
C GLU A 73 -2.33 2.00 18.23
N SER A 74 -1.40 2.66 17.53
CA SER A 74 -0.40 1.97 16.68
C SER A 74 0.74 1.35 17.48
N GLY A 75 1.07 1.91 18.65
CA GLY A 75 2.28 1.56 19.40
C GLY A 75 3.58 2.09 18.78
N LEU A 76 3.50 2.91 17.73
CA LEU A 76 4.66 3.53 17.08
C LEU A 76 4.75 5.00 17.46
N THR A 77 5.98 5.53 17.48
CA THR A 77 6.18 6.97 17.70
C THR A 77 5.83 7.76 16.43
N ARG A 78 5.50 9.05 16.60
CA ARG A 78 5.34 9.95 15.46
C ARG A 78 6.57 9.97 14.55
N ASP A 79 7.77 9.95 15.13
CA ASP A 79 9.03 9.96 14.37
C ASP A 79 9.16 8.70 13.49
N ASP A 80 8.81 7.53 14.02
CA ASP A 80 8.82 6.27 13.25
C ASP A 80 7.87 6.35 12.05
N LEU A 81 6.65 6.84 12.27
CA LEU A 81 5.63 7.00 11.22
C LEU A 81 6.06 8.03 10.16
N GLN A 82 6.68 9.13 10.59
CA GLN A 82 7.24 10.14 9.70
C GLN A 82 8.42 9.62 8.88
N ARG A 83 9.27 8.76 9.45
CA ARG A 83 10.35 8.10 8.70
C ARG A 83 9.81 7.21 7.58
N VAL A 84 8.74 6.46 7.86
CA VAL A 84 8.07 5.64 6.83
C VAL A 84 7.47 6.53 5.74
N ALA A 85 6.78 7.62 6.13
CA ALA A 85 6.22 8.58 5.17
C ALA A 85 7.31 9.24 4.30
N ALA A 86 8.43 9.64 4.88
CA ALA A 86 9.54 10.23 4.13
C ALA A 86 10.17 9.23 3.14
N ALA A 87 10.32 7.97 3.55
CA ALA A 87 10.78 6.90 2.65
C ALA A 87 9.78 6.65 1.50
N TYR A 88 8.49 6.69 1.80
CA TYR A 88 7.43 6.57 0.80
C TYR A 88 7.44 7.73 -0.20
N ALA A 89 7.52 8.97 0.29
CA ALA A 89 7.54 10.19 -0.53
C ALA A 89 8.78 10.26 -1.45
N LYS A 90 9.93 9.77 -0.98
CA LYS A 90 11.17 9.73 -1.77
C LYS A 90 11.17 8.65 -2.86
N SER A 91 10.31 7.63 -2.72
CA SER A 91 10.31 6.48 -3.62
C SER A 91 9.61 6.80 -4.94
N ASN A 92 10.28 6.51 -6.05
CA ASN A 92 9.68 6.64 -7.39
C ASN A 92 8.64 5.55 -7.68
N ALA A 93 8.77 4.37 -7.04
CA ALA A 93 7.93 3.22 -7.26
C ALA A 93 7.89 2.35 -6.00
N THR A 94 6.82 2.46 -5.22
CA THR A 94 6.65 1.71 -3.98
C THR A 94 5.80 0.47 -4.20
N ILE A 95 6.31 -0.69 -3.77
CA ILE A 95 5.55 -1.94 -3.70
C ILE A 95 5.21 -2.19 -2.22
N VAL A 96 3.93 -2.13 -1.89
CA VAL A 96 3.39 -2.61 -0.61
C VAL A 96 3.08 -4.10 -0.72
N THR A 97 3.73 -4.93 0.10
CA THR A 97 3.40 -6.35 0.24
C THR A 97 2.69 -6.58 1.57
N TYR A 98 1.59 -7.35 1.55
CA TYR A 98 0.85 -7.71 2.76
C TYR A 98 0.37 -9.16 2.68
N GLY A 99 0.07 -9.74 3.84
CA GLY A 99 -0.37 -11.12 3.96
C GLY A 99 -1.45 -11.31 5.02
N MET A 100 -1.48 -12.49 5.61
CA MET A 100 -2.49 -12.90 6.60
C MET A 100 -2.55 -11.97 7.83
N GLY A 101 -1.43 -11.35 8.23
CA GLY A 101 -1.40 -10.39 9.33
C GLY A 101 -2.30 -9.17 9.12
N ILE A 102 -2.62 -8.83 7.86
CA ILE A 102 -3.59 -7.78 7.53
C ILE A 102 -4.98 -8.36 7.29
N THR A 103 -5.09 -9.47 6.55
CA THR A 103 -6.39 -9.97 6.08
C THR A 103 -7.15 -10.79 7.13
N GLN A 104 -6.48 -11.45 8.06
CA GLN A 104 -7.09 -12.29 9.10
C GLN A 104 -7.32 -11.52 10.41
N HIS A 105 -7.90 -10.33 10.31
CA HIS A 105 -8.34 -9.51 11.44
C HIS A 105 -9.78 -9.05 11.21
N ASN A 106 -10.52 -8.75 12.28
CA ASN A 106 -11.91 -8.27 12.17
C ASN A 106 -12.03 -6.94 11.38
N LYS A 107 -10.94 -6.18 11.27
CA LYS A 107 -10.80 -4.95 10.45
C LYS A 107 -10.01 -5.17 9.16
N GLY A 108 -9.74 -6.41 8.75
CA GLY A 108 -8.85 -6.71 7.63
C GLY A 108 -9.26 -6.05 6.31
N THR A 109 -10.56 -6.04 5.98
CA THR A 109 -11.07 -5.34 4.79
C THR A 109 -10.80 -3.83 4.85
N SER A 110 -11.01 -3.20 6.01
CA SER A 110 -10.73 -1.77 6.20
C SER A 110 -9.25 -1.47 6.07
N ASN A 111 -8.38 -2.33 6.61
CA ASN A 111 -6.93 -2.17 6.50
C ASN A 111 -6.44 -2.32 5.05
N VAL A 112 -6.96 -3.29 4.30
CA VAL A 112 -6.64 -3.44 2.87
C VAL A 112 -7.07 -2.21 2.08
N ARG A 113 -8.24 -1.62 2.38
CA ARG A 113 -8.67 -0.35 1.78
C ARG A 113 -7.72 0.80 2.13
N LEU A 114 -7.30 0.91 3.39
CA LEU A 114 -6.33 1.93 3.79
C LEU A 114 -4.97 1.76 3.09
N ILE A 115 -4.52 0.52 2.88
CA ILE A 115 -3.29 0.22 2.12
C ILE A 115 -3.43 0.63 0.64
N ALA A 116 -4.58 0.36 0.03
CA ALA A 116 -4.84 0.73 -1.37
C ALA A 116 -5.05 2.24 -1.56
N GLY A 117 -5.29 2.99 -0.47
CA GLY A 117 -5.53 4.42 -0.47
C GLY A 117 -7.02 4.79 -0.35
N PRO A 118 -7.35 6.08 -0.20
CA PRO A 118 -8.67 6.54 0.20
C PRO A 118 -9.84 6.28 -0.77
N ALA A 119 -9.63 5.60 -1.92
CA ALA A 119 -10.69 5.36 -2.89
C ALA A 119 -10.68 3.98 -3.55
N ALA A 120 -10.37 2.92 -2.79
CA ALA A 120 -10.61 1.56 -3.26
C ALA A 120 -12.11 1.18 -3.17
N ASP A 121 -12.95 1.81 -3.99
CA ASP A 121 -14.24 1.26 -4.44
C ASP A 121 -14.36 1.36 -5.96
N ALA A 122 -13.63 0.48 -6.65
CA ALA A 122 -13.96 -0.02 -7.98
C ALA A 122 -13.04 -1.20 -8.28
N ARG A 123 -13.59 -2.22 -8.94
CA ARG A 123 -12.87 -3.38 -9.45
C ARG A 123 -11.74 -2.96 -10.40
N GLN A 124 -10.49 -2.81 -9.93
CA GLN A 124 -9.32 -2.94 -10.81
C GLN A 124 -8.01 -3.10 -10.03
N TYR A 125 -7.12 -3.90 -10.62
CA TYR A 125 -5.84 -4.32 -10.09
C TYR A 125 -4.82 -3.17 -9.99
N TRP A 126 -4.03 -3.23 -8.92
CA TRP A 126 -2.67 -2.74 -8.75
C TRP A 126 -1.99 -2.00 -9.92
N GLN A 127 -1.81 -0.68 -9.74
CA GLN A 127 -0.63 0.11 -10.15
C GLN A 127 -0.83 1.55 -9.68
N THR A 128 -0.19 1.95 -8.57
CA THR A 128 0.00 3.37 -8.23
C THR A 128 1.36 3.85 -8.71
N GLY A 129 1.36 4.89 -9.55
CA GLY A 129 2.53 5.71 -9.88
C GLY A 129 3.21 5.43 -11.23
N ARG A 130 2.78 6.13 -12.29
CA ARG A 130 3.65 6.49 -13.42
C ARG A 130 3.35 7.92 -13.86
N ARG A 131 4.35 8.80 -13.72
CA ARG A 131 4.34 10.19 -14.25
C ARG A 131 4.42 10.28 -15.79
N ASP A 132 4.27 9.18 -16.52
CA ASP A 132 4.18 9.21 -17.99
C ASP A 132 3.37 8.02 -18.51
N LEU A 133 2.19 8.31 -19.06
CA LEU A 133 1.22 7.34 -19.59
C LEU A 133 1.31 7.15 -21.11
N SER A 134 2.30 7.74 -21.78
CA SER A 134 2.46 7.58 -23.23
C SER A 134 2.78 6.13 -23.65
N ALA A 135 3.61 5.42 -22.88
CA ALA A 135 3.98 4.03 -23.17
C ALA A 135 2.90 2.99 -22.76
N ALA A 136 2.11 3.26 -21.72
CA ALA A 136 1.07 2.34 -21.25
C ALA A 136 -0.13 2.27 -22.21
N ARG A 137 -0.46 3.38 -22.88
CA ARG A 137 -1.50 3.43 -23.93
C ARG A 137 -1.17 2.53 -25.13
N ALA A 138 0.12 2.32 -25.43
CA ALA A 138 0.55 1.43 -26.51
C ALA A 138 0.32 -0.06 -26.18
N LEU A 139 0.47 -0.44 -24.90
CA LEU A 139 0.27 -1.83 -24.45
C LEU A 139 -1.21 -2.17 -24.24
N GLN A 140 -2.05 -1.21 -23.83
CA GLN A 140 -3.48 -1.44 -23.62
C GLN A 140 -4.26 -1.57 -24.95
N ARG A 141 -3.73 -1.03 -26.06
CA ARG A 141 -4.27 -1.24 -27.41
C ARG A 141 -3.87 -2.60 -28.01
N ALA A 142 -2.95 -3.34 -27.38
CA ALA A 142 -2.34 -4.53 -27.97
C ALA A 142 -2.76 -5.88 -27.33
N GLY A 143 -3.64 -5.93 -26.33
CA GLY A 143 -3.93 -7.19 -25.60
C GLY A 143 -5.40 -7.42 -25.27
N GLN A 144 -6.06 -8.27 -26.06
CA GLN A 144 -7.46 -8.69 -25.91
C GLN A 144 -7.79 -9.39 -24.58
N PRO A 145 -9.05 -9.34 -24.10
CA PRO A 145 -9.46 -9.91 -22.82
C PRO A 145 -9.57 -11.44 -22.91
N HIS A 146 -8.51 -12.17 -22.57
CA HIS A 146 -8.62 -13.60 -22.32
C HIS A 146 -9.05 -13.85 -20.87
N ARG A 147 -10.33 -14.22 -20.70
CA ARG A 147 -10.90 -14.79 -19.49
C ARG A 147 -10.02 -15.93 -18.97
N TRP A 148 -9.50 -15.79 -17.76
CA TRP A 148 -8.70 -16.82 -17.10
C TRP A 148 -9.57 -18.05 -16.80
N ASP A 149 -9.21 -19.22 -17.35
CA ASP A 149 -9.91 -20.49 -17.15
C ASP A 149 -9.10 -21.39 -16.20
N HIS A 150 -9.59 -21.52 -14.97
CA HIS A 150 -8.98 -22.35 -13.92
C HIS A 150 -8.75 -23.82 -14.35
N ARG A 151 -9.52 -24.33 -15.32
CA ARG A 151 -9.43 -25.74 -15.79
C ARG A 151 -8.24 -26.03 -16.72
N LYS A 152 -7.48 -25.01 -17.15
CA LYS A 152 -6.25 -25.20 -17.93
C LYS A 152 -4.99 -25.29 -17.06
N ALA A 153 -4.96 -24.66 -15.89
CA ALA A 153 -3.80 -24.67 -14.99
C ALA A 153 -3.53 -26.06 -14.40
N GLU A 154 -4.58 -26.85 -14.12
CA GLU A 154 -4.43 -28.18 -13.52
C GLU A 154 -3.95 -29.27 -14.51
N ARG A 155 -3.97 -29.01 -15.82
CA ARG A 155 -3.55 -29.99 -16.85
C ARG A 155 -2.06 -29.97 -17.17
N GLN A 156 -1.29 -29.02 -16.65
CA GLN A 156 0.12 -28.82 -17.00
C GLN A 156 1.11 -29.15 -15.87
N LEU A 157 0.62 -29.65 -14.73
CA LEU A 157 1.50 -30.14 -13.66
C LEU A 157 1.82 -31.62 -13.88
N PRO A 158 3.10 -32.03 -13.98
CA PRO A 158 3.46 -33.43 -14.04
C PRO A 158 3.01 -34.13 -12.76
N ARG A 159 2.18 -35.16 -12.88
CA ARG A 159 1.79 -36.00 -11.75
C ARG A 159 3.03 -36.73 -11.24
N GLN A 160 3.44 -36.48 -10.01
CA GLN A 160 4.50 -37.26 -9.37
C GLN A 160 4.05 -38.72 -9.23
N PRO A 161 4.94 -39.70 -9.50
CA PRO A 161 4.62 -41.11 -9.25
C PRO A 161 4.52 -41.36 -7.74
N ALA A 162 3.48 -42.09 -7.34
CA ALA A 162 3.26 -42.51 -5.96
C ALA A 162 4.40 -43.47 -5.52
N ALA A 163 4.92 -43.25 -4.32
CA ALA A 163 5.72 -44.20 -3.57
C ALA A 163 4.84 -44.98 -2.61
#